data_AF-A0A944C7V4-F1
#
_entry.id   AF-A0A944C7V4-F1
#
_cell.length_a   1.000
_cell.length_b   1.000
_cell.length_c   1.000
_cell.angle_alpha   90.00
_cell.angle_beta   90.00
_cell.angle_gamma   90.00
#
_symmetry.space_group_name_H-M   'P 1'
#
loop_
_entity.id
_entity.type
_entity.pdbx_description
1 polymer ?
#
loop_
_entity_poly.entity_id
_entity_poly.type
_entity_poly.pdbx_seq_one_letter_code
_entity_poly.pdbx_strand_id
1 'polypeptide(L)' 'MSGKKVKVGNLTLGDGHIYIQSMLNVPADDIEGNVRQAKELEAAGCEIIRTA' A
#
# COMPACT_ATOMS: atom_id res chain seq x y z
N MET A 1 -0.44 -22.98 1.80
CA MET A 1 -0.06 -22.32 3.07
C MET A 1 -1.30 -21.62 3.61
N SER A 2 -2.00 -22.18 4.60
CA SER A 2 -3.15 -21.49 5.22
C SER A 2 -2.63 -20.53 6.28
N GLY A 3 -2.08 -19.39 5.84
CA GLY A 3 -1.65 -18.32 6.74
C GLY A 3 -2.84 -17.73 7.51
N LYS A 4 -2.59 -17.16 8.70
CA LYS A 4 -3.63 -16.42 9.43
C LYS A 4 -4.15 -15.28 8.57
N LYS A 5 -5.47 -15.16 8.46
CA LYS A 5 -6.11 -14.06 7.74
C LYS A 5 -6.00 -12.78 8.56
N VAL A 6 -5.55 -11.70 7.93
CA VAL A 6 -5.36 -10.39 8.57
C VAL A 6 -6.02 -9.31 7.71
N LYS A 7 -6.74 -8.39 8.36
CA LYS A 7 -7.35 -7.26 7.66
C LYS A 7 -6.41 -6.06 7.61
N VAL A 8 -6.27 -5.45 6.45
CA VAL A 8 -5.57 -4.17 6.24
C VAL A 8 -6.53 -3.25 5.49
N GLY A 9 -7.12 -2.31 6.22
CA GLY A 9 -8.24 -1.52 5.71
C GLY A 9 -9.40 -2.41 5.26
N ASN A 10 -9.72 -2.35 3.98
CA ASN A 10 -10.79 -3.15 3.35
C ASN A 10 -10.27 -4.47 2.75
N LEU A 11 -8.96 -4.71 2.76
CA LEU A 11 -8.31 -5.87 2.17
C LEU A 11 -8.16 -6.99 3.20
N THR A 12 -8.17 -8.24 2.76
CA THR A 12 -7.96 -9.42 3.62
C THR A 12 -6.75 -10.20 3.14
N LEU A 13 -5.61 -10.04 3.80
CA LEU A 13 -4.40 -10.81 3.50
C LEU A 13 -4.59 -12.27 3.93
N GLY A 14 -4.09 -13.21 3.12
CA GLY A 14 -4.21 -14.64 3.38
C GLY A 14 -5.54 -15.25 2.89
N ASP A 15 -6.26 -14.56 2.01
CA ASP A 15 -7.45 -15.06 1.31
C ASP A 15 -7.13 -15.81 -0.01
N GLY A 16 -5.88 -15.76 -0.46
CA GLY A 16 -5.43 -16.37 -1.71
C GLY A 16 -5.12 -15.36 -2.81
N HIS A 17 -5.50 -14.09 -2.63
CA HIS A 17 -5.08 -12.99 -3.51
C HIS A 17 -3.70 -12.47 -3.08
N ILE A 18 -2.86 -12.15 -4.07
CA ILE A 18 -1.54 -11.55 -3.84
C ILE A 18 -1.66 -10.05 -4.05
N TYR A 19 -1.59 -9.30 -2.95
CA TYR A 19 -1.70 -7.85 -2.96
C TYR A 19 -0.36 -7.19 -3.30
N ILE A 20 -0.38 -6.21 -4.20
CA ILE A 20 0.79 -5.43 -4.61
C ILE A 20 1.01 -4.25 -3.66
N GLN A 21 2.20 -4.19 -3.06
CA GLN A 21 2.58 -3.15 -2.11
C GLN A 21 3.76 -2.31 -2.63
N SER A 22 3.78 -1.03 -2.28
CA SER A 22 4.90 -0.11 -2.48
C SER A 22 5.10 0.82 -1.27
N MET A 23 6.24 1.54 -1.24
CA MET A 23 6.60 2.48 -0.18
C MET A 23 6.89 3.86 -0.78
N LEU A 24 6.41 4.91 -0.11
CA LEU A 24 6.70 6.29 -0.46
C LEU A 24 8.17 6.61 -0.18
N ASN A 25 8.76 7.44 -1.03
CA ASN A 25 10.16 7.85 -0.96
C ASN A 25 10.31 9.37 -0.76
N VAL A 26 9.20 10.07 -0.58
CA VAL A 26 9.17 11.50 -0.24
C VAL A 26 9.42 11.64 1.28
N PRO A 27 10.17 12.67 1.74
CA PRO A 27 10.34 12.95 3.16
C PRO A 27 9.00 12.98 3.90
N ALA A 28 8.93 12.39 5.10
CA ALA A 28 7.67 12.20 5.83
C ALA A 28 6.91 13.50 6.11
N ASP A 29 7.63 14.61 6.30
CA ASP A 29 7.05 15.93 6.55
C ASP A 29 6.45 16.61 5.30
N ASP A 30 6.80 16.15 4.10
CA ASP A 30 6.24 16.69 2.84
C ASP A 30 4.94 15.97 2.46
N ILE A 31 3.84 16.44 3.05
CA ILE A 31 2.50 15.86 2.86
C ILE A 31 2.07 15.91 1.39
N GLU A 32 2.30 17.03 0.69
CA GLU A 32 1.84 17.19 -0.69
C GLU A 32 2.60 16.27 -1.65
N GLY A 33 3.92 16.13 -1.47
CA GLY A 33 4.73 15.20 -2.23
C GLY A 33 4.32 13.74 -1.97
N ASN A 34 4.06 13.38 -0.71
CA ASN A 34 3.59 12.04 -0.35
C ASN A 34 2.24 11.71 -0.99
N VAL A 35 1.28 12.66 -0.98
CA VAL A 35 -0.03 12.47 -1.62
C VAL A 35 0.10 12.32 -3.14
N ARG A 36 0.96 13.12 -3.79
CA ARG A 36 1.20 13.00 -5.23
C ARG A 36 1.78 11.64 -5.59
N GLN A 37 2.83 11.21 -4.91
CA GLN A 37 3.46 9.92 -5.15
C GLN A 37 2.50 8.75 -4.85
N ALA A 38 1.68 8.87 -3.80
CA ALA A 38 0.69 7.85 -3.48
C ALA A 38 -0.32 7.65 -4.62
N LYS A 39 -0.81 8.73 -5.23
CA LYS A 39 -1.72 8.66 -6.39
C LYS A 39 -1.06 8.04 -7.62
N GLU A 40 0.22 8.32 -7.85
CA GLU A 40 0.98 7.72 -8.95
C GLU A 40 1.13 6.20 -8.77
N LEU A 41 1.43 5.75 -7.54
CA LEU A 41 1.52 4.34 -7.21
C LEU A 41 0.17 3.62 -7.33
N GLU A 42 -0.92 4.25 -6.87
CA GLU A 42 -2.29 3.74 -7.07
C GLU A 42 -2.60 3.57 -8.57
N ALA A 43 -2.32 4.59 -9.38
CA ALA A 43 -2.53 4.54 -10.83
C ALA A 43 -1.69 3.45 -11.53
N ALA A 44 -0.52 3.12 -10.97
CA ALA A 44 0.32 2.01 -11.43
C ALA A 44 -0.16 0.62 -10.98
N GLY A 45 -1.25 0.55 -10.18
CA GLY A 45 -1.84 -0.71 -9.70
C GLY A 45 -1.36 -1.13 -8.31
N CYS A 46 -0.80 -0.22 -7.51
CA CYS A 46 -0.46 -0.50 -6.12
C CYS A 46 -1.73 -0.56 -5.25
N GLU A 47 -1.89 -1.63 -4.48
CA GLU A 47 -3.05 -1.86 -3.60
C GLU A 47 -2.76 -1.45 -2.14
N ILE A 48 -1.48 -1.46 -1.74
CA ILE A 48 -1.05 -1.12 -0.38
C ILE A 48 0.12 -0.15 -0.43
N ILE A 49 -0.03 1.03 0.18
CA ILE A 49 1.04 2.04 0.26
C ILE A 49 1.58 2.10 1.69
N ARG A 50 2.90 2.15 1.83
CA ARG A 50 3.61 2.37 3.10
C ARG A 50 4.26 3.75 3.11
N THR A 51 4.26 4.39 4.27
CA THR A 51 5.04 5.60 4.55
C THR A 51 6.12 5.29 5.59
N ALA A 52 7.20 6.08 5.58
CA ALA A 52 8.22 6.08 6.63
C ALA A 52 7.73 6.82 7.88
#